data_AF-A0A8C7PLI3-F1
#
_entry.id   AF-A0A8C7PLI3-F1
#
_cell.length_a   1.000
_cell.length_b   1.000
_cell.length_c   1.000
_cell.angle_alpha   90.00
_cell.angle_beta   90.00
_cell.angle_gamma   90.00
#
_symmetry.space_group_name_H-M   'P 1'
#
loop_
_entity.id
_entity.type
_entity.pdbx_description
1 polymer ?
#
loop_
_entity_poly.entity_id
_entity_poly.type
_entity_poly.pdbx_seq_one_letter_code
_entity_poly.pdbx_strand_id
1 'polypeptide(L)'
;MTRLKAFQRVVQQYADISDSVVVYIEEAHPSDGWMSSDAPYQIPKHRCLEDRLSAAQIMNREVPGCLVVADSMDNSSNAAYGAYFDRLYILQDGKIVYQGGRGPEGYRVESVPQGCWPMLTRMHSIVVK
;
A
#
# COMPACT_ATOMS: atom_id res chain seq x y z
N MET A 1 1.10 -11.61 -3.73
CA MET A 1 2.34 -11.56 -2.91
C MET A 1 3.59 -11.05 -3.64
N THR A 2 3.82 -11.34 -4.92
CA THR A 2 5.05 -10.92 -5.66
C THR A 2 5.33 -9.40 -5.63
N ARG A 3 4.29 -8.57 -5.58
CA ARG A 3 4.40 -7.10 -5.63
C ARG A 3 4.81 -6.45 -4.32
N LEU A 4 4.31 -6.96 -3.18
CA LEU A 4 4.75 -6.50 -1.85
C LEU A 4 6.25 -6.77 -1.65
N LYS A 5 6.77 -7.87 -2.20
CA LYS A 5 8.21 -8.14 -2.22
C LYS A 5 8.98 -7.18 -3.14
N ALA A 6 8.40 -6.80 -4.28
CA ALA A 6 8.98 -5.79 -5.17
C ALA A 6 8.98 -4.40 -4.50
N PHE A 7 7.91 -4.04 -3.79
CA PHE A 7 7.84 -2.84 -2.96
C PHE A 7 8.98 -2.82 -1.95
N GLN A 8 9.10 -3.89 -1.18
CA GLN A 8 10.08 -4.00 -0.10
C GLN A 8 11.51 -3.83 -0.62
N ARG A 9 11.83 -4.38 -1.80
CA ARG A 9 13.14 -4.16 -2.44
C ARG A 9 13.41 -2.71 -2.75
N VAL A 10 12.40 -1.99 -3.24
CA VAL A 10 12.53 -0.56 -3.57
C VAL A 10 12.63 0.28 -2.31
N VAL A 11 11.79 0.01 -1.31
CA VAL A 11 11.90 0.64 0.01
C VAL A 11 13.30 0.47 0.59
N GLN A 12 13.84 -0.76 0.55
CA GLN A 12 15.20 -1.03 1.02
C GLN A 12 16.27 -0.32 0.19
N GLN A 13 16.10 -0.26 -1.14
CA GLN A 13 17.05 0.38 -2.04
C GLN A 13 17.12 1.90 -1.85
N TYR A 14 16.03 2.54 -1.44
CA TYR A 14 15.92 3.99 -1.29
C TYR A 14 15.65 4.42 0.17
N ALA A 15 15.98 3.56 1.15
CA ALA A 15 15.75 3.82 2.57
C ALA A 15 16.56 5.01 3.12
N ASP A 16 17.62 5.41 2.42
CA ASP A 16 18.49 6.54 2.76
C ASP A 16 17.90 7.90 2.35
N ILE A 17 17.00 7.92 1.36
CA ILE A 17 16.43 9.15 0.78
C ILE A 17 14.89 9.20 0.81
N SER A 18 14.23 8.12 1.23
CA SER A 18 12.76 8.03 1.25
C SER A 18 12.21 7.34 2.49
N ASP A 19 11.15 7.92 3.03
CA ASP A 19 10.27 7.30 4.00
C ASP A 19 9.22 6.46 3.26
N SER A 20 8.81 5.33 3.84
CA SER A 20 7.84 4.43 3.22
C SER A 20 6.79 3.95 4.20
N VAL A 21 5.52 3.99 3.78
CA VAL A 21 4.38 3.54 4.56
C VAL A 21 3.43 2.69 3.71
N VAL A 22 2.90 1.63 4.32
CA VAL A 22 1.80 0.82 3.79
C VAL A 22 0.55 1.16 4.60
N VAL A 23 -0.49 1.64 3.93
CA VAL A 23 -1.80 1.91 4.51
C VAL A 23 -2.72 0.75 4.17
N TYR A 24 -3.15 0.02 5.20
CA TYR A 24 -4.08 -1.10 5.10
C TYR A 24 -5.54 -0.60 5.09
N ILE A 25 -6.30 -0.88 4.04
CA ILE A 25 -7.67 -0.42 3.81
C ILE A 25 -8.68 -1.57 3.95
N GLU A 26 -9.90 -1.35 3.50
CA GLU A 26 -10.93 -2.38 3.48
C GLU A 26 -10.61 -3.53 2.52
N GLU A 27 -11.03 -4.75 2.89
CA GLU A 27 -10.85 -5.93 2.05
C GLU A 27 -11.60 -5.77 0.72
N ALA A 28 -10.88 -5.91 -0.39
CA ALA A 28 -11.49 -5.95 -1.72
C ALA A 28 -12.38 -7.20 -1.91
N HIS A 29 -12.04 -8.30 -1.22
CA HIS A 29 -12.74 -9.58 -1.29
C HIS A 29 -12.92 -10.16 0.13
N PRO A 30 -13.85 -9.59 0.93
CA PRO A 30 -14.10 -10.09 2.27
C PRO A 30 -14.68 -11.51 2.22
N SER A 31 -14.26 -12.38 3.16
CA SER A 31 -14.67 -13.78 3.21
C SER A 31 -16.16 -13.99 3.51
N ASP A 32 -16.82 -13.00 4.11
CA ASP A 32 -18.26 -12.96 4.40
C ASP A 32 -19.06 -12.19 3.32
N GLY A 33 -18.44 -11.86 2.17
CA GLY A 33 -19.06 -11.21 1.02
C GLY A 33 -19.18 -12.09 -0.24
N TRP A 34 -19.07 -11.49 -1.42
CA TRP A 34 -18.97 -12.22 -2.69
C TRP A 34 -17.66 -13.00 -2.71
N MET A 35 -17.73 -14.30 -2.40
CA MET A 35 -16.58 -15.17 -2.23
C MET A 35 -15.72 -15.22 -3.50
N SER A 36 -14.47 -14.79 -3.37
CA SER A 36 -13.38 -15.27 -4.22
C SER A 36 -12.61 -16.31 -3.40
N SER A 37 -12.82 -17.59 -3.70
CA SER A 37 -12.18 -18.73 -3.01
C SER A 37 -10.66 -18.80 -3.23
N ASP A 38 -10.10 -17.93 -4.07
CA ASP A 38 -8.70 -17.95 -4.48
C ASP A 38 -7.82 -16.94 -3.72
N ALA A 39 -8.40 -16.19 -2.77
CA ALA A 39 -7.65 -15.24 -1.96
C ALA A 39 -6.76 -15.98 -0.93
N PRO A 40 -5.47 -15.61 -0.80
CA PRO A 40 -4.53 -16.28 0.10
C PRO A 40 -4.86 -16.09 1.59
N TYR A 41 -5.65 -15.07 1.94
CA TYR A 41 -6.17 -14.85 3.28
C TYR A 41 -7.69 -14.73 3.20
N GLN A 42 -8.37 -15.36 4.16
CA GLN A 42 -9.83 -15.33 4.28
C GLN A 42 -10.19 -14.39 5.43
N ILE A 43 -10.18 -13.08 5.15
CA ILE A 43 -10.43 -12.02 6.12
C ILE A 43 -11.87 -11.52 5.94
N PRO A 44 -12.72 -11.54 6.98
CA PRO A 44 -14.08 -11.01 6.89
C PRO A 44 -14.05 -9.48 6.79
N LYS A 45 -15.17 -8.88 6.38
CA LYS A 45 -15.29 -7.42 6.38
C LYS A 45 -15.08 -6.87 7.80
N HIS A 46 -14.15 -5.94 7.93
CA HIS A 46 -13.87 -5.25 9.19
C HIS A 46 -15.11 -4.53 9.71
N ARG A 47 -15.50 -4.80 10.96
CA ARG A 47 -16.65 -4.14 11.62
C ARG A 47 -16.19 -3.07 12.59
N CYS A 48 -14.97 -3.19 13.11
CA CYS A 48 -14.32 -2.19 13.94
C CYS A 48 -12.84 -2.04 13.57
N LEU A 49 -12.17 -1.08 14.21
CA LEU A 49 -10.76 -0.80 13.96
C LEU A 49 -9.87 -1.96 14.39
N GLU A 50 -10.23 -2.67 15.47
CA GLU A 50 -9.50 -3.83 15.97
C GLU A 50 -9.45 -4.97 14.95
N ASP A 51 -10.55 -5.21 14.22
CA ASP A 51 -10.59 -6.19 13.13
C ASP A 51 -9.57 -5.80 12.05
N ARG A 52 -9.59 -4.53 11.65
CA ARG A 52 -8.69 -4.00 10.61
C ARG A 52 -7.23 -4.00 11.04
N LEU A 53 -6.95 -3.66 12.29
CA LEU A 53 -5.60 -3.73 12.86
C LEU A 53 -5.10 -5.17 12.92
N SER A 54 -5.97 -6.13 13.24
CA SER A 54 -5.63 -7.55 13.22
C SER A 54 -5.25 -8.03 11.81
N ALA A 55 -5.97 -7.57 10.79
CA ALA A 55 -5.65 -7.81 9.39
C ALA A 55 -4.33 -7.12 8.96
N ALA A 56 -4.14 -5.86 9.35
CA ALA A 56 -2.89 -5.12 9.10
C ALA A 56 -1.66 -5.76 9.77
N GLN A 57 -1.83 -6.41 10.93
CA GLN A 57 -0.76 -7.17 11.57
C GLN A 57 -0.31 -8.38 10.75
N ILE A 58 -1.23 -9.04 10.03
CA ILE A 58 -0.88 -10.09 9.07
C ILE A 58 -0.02 -9.49 7.96
N MET A 59 -0.40 -8.32 7.43
CA MET A 59 0.39 -7.59 6.44
C MET A 59 1.80 -7.26 6.93
N ASN A 60 1.91 -6.78 8.16
CA ASN A 60 3.19 -6.39 8.75
C ASN A 60 4.20 -7.55 8.79
N ARG A 61 3.72 -8.79 8.93
CA ARG A 61 4.57 -9.99 8.86
C ARG A 61 5.06 -10.30 7.44
N GLU A 62 4.30 -9.90 6.43
CA GLU A 62 4.63 -10.12 5.01
C GLU A 62 5.61 -9.09 4.45
N VAL A 63 5.65 -7.88 5.01
CA VAL A 63 6.56 -6.78 4.61
C VAL A 63 7.42 -6.29 5.78
N PRO A 64 8.32 -7.12 6.32
CA PRO A 64 9.14 -6.73 7.45
C PRO A 64 10.00 -5.51 7.11
N GLY A 65 10.04 -4.55 8.04
CA GLY A 65 10.81 -3.31 7.91
C GLY A 65 10.07 -2.16 7.22
N CYS A 66 8.84 -2.37 6.75
CA CYS A 66 7.97 -1.28 6.30
C CYS A 66 7.04 -0.84 7.43
N LEU A 67 6.77 0.46 7.55
CA LEU A 67 5.74 0.94 8.46
C LEU A 67 4.36 0.56 7.89
N VAL A 68 3.62 -0.28 8.61
CA VAL A 68 2.23 -0.61 8.26
C VAL A 68 1.29 0.13 9.21
N VAL A 69 0.36 0.89 8.64
CA VAL A 69 -0.72 1.58 9.36
C VAL A 69 -2.06 1.12 8.81
N ALA A 70 -3.13 1.25 9.57
CA ALA A 70 -4.49 0.97 9.09
C ALA A 70 -5.22 2.28 8.78
N ASP A 71 -6.02 2.29 7.71
CA ASP A 71 -6.93 3.39 7.43
C ASP A 71 -8.04 3.44 8.49
N SER A 72 -8.55 4.64 8.73
CA SER A 72 -9.75 4.89 9.53
C SER A 72 -10.95 4.07 9.04
N MET A 73 -11.87 3.72 9.95
CA MET A 73 -13.09 3.00 9.58
C MET A 73 -14.00 3.78 8.60
N ASP A 74 -13.82 5.09 8.51
CA ASP A 74 -14.47 5.96 7.51
C ASP A 74 -13.84 5.86 6.10
N ASN A 75 -12.81 5.03 5.92
CA ASN A 75 -12.08 4.82 4.66
C ASN A 75 -11.51 6.12 4.06
N SER A 76 -11.11 7.07 4.91
CA SER A 76 -10.67 8.40 4.48
C SER A 76 -9.44 8.38 3.56
N SER A 77 -8.47 7.50 3.83
CA SER A 77 -7.29 7.35 2.98
C SER A 77 -7.65 6.66 1.66
N ASN A 78 -8.45 5.60 1.72
CA ASN A 78 -8.94 4.92 0.52
C ASN A 78 -9.69 5.89 -0.42
N ALA A 79 -10.57 6.72 0.13
CA ALA A 79 -11.31 7.74 -0.62
C ALA A 79 -10.39 8.81 -1.21
N ALA A 80 -9.47 9.36 -0.42
CA ALA A 80 -8.55 10.42 -0.85
C ALA A 80 -7.60 9.96 -1.97
N TYR A 81 -7.12 8.72 -1.88
CA TYR A 81 -6.17 8.15 -2.84
C TYR A 81 -6.84 7.26 -3.90
N GLY A 82 -8.17 7.13 -3.90
CA GLY A 82 -8.92 6.32 -4.87
C GLY A 82 -8.35 4.92 -5.04
N ALA A 83 -7.97 4.29 -3.93
CA ALA A 83 -7.20 3.06 -3.89
C ALA A 83 -8.10 1.82 -3.83
N TYR A 84 -9.09 1.74 -4.73
CA TYR A 84 -9.78 0.46 -4.92
C TYR A 84 -8.73 -0.59 -5.35
N PHE A 85 -8.56 -1.65 -4.56
CA PHE A 85 -7.49 -2.66 -4.64
C PHE A 85 -6.14 -2.17 -4.07
N ASP A 86 -5.04 -2.39 -4.79
CA ASP A 86 -3.70 -1.91 -4.43
C ASP A 86 -3.36 -0.67 -5.26
N ARG A 87 -2.75 0.35 -4.64
CA ARG A 87 -2.26 1.54 -5.35
C ARG A 87 -0.96 2.09 -4.76
N LEU A 88 0.00 2.43 -5.62
CA LEU A 88 1.26 3.04 -5.24
C LEU A 88 1.24 4.54 -5.52
N TYR A 89 1.68 5.33 -4.55
CA TYR A 89 1.89 6.76 -4.66
C TYR A 89 3.30 7.12 -4.24
N ILE A 90 3.89 8.10 -4.92
CA ILE A 90 5.11 8.76 -4.47
C ILE A 90 4.79 10.23 -4.27
N LEU A 91 5.10 10.71 -3.08
CA LEU A 91 4.94 12.10 -2.69
C LEU A 91 6.32 12.74 -2.54
N GLN A 92 6.42 13.97 -3.01
CA GLN A 92 7.53 14.86 -2.78
C GLN A 92 6.97 16.19 -2.29
N ASP A 93 7.46 16.69 -1.15
CA ASP A 93 7.04 17.97 -0.57
C ASP A 93 5.50 18.12 -0.47
N GLY A 94 4.83 17.03 -0.06
CA GLY A 94 3.37 16.96 0.08
C GLY A 94 2.58 16.89 -1.23
N LYS A 95 3.26 16.80 -2.39
CA LYS A 95 2.63 16.69 -3.71
C LYS A 95 2.82 15.30 -4.29
N ILE A 96 1.78 14.77 -4.93
CA ILE A 96 1.85 13.50 -5.65
C ILE A 96 2.66 13.71 -6.92
N VAL A 97 3.85 13.10 -7.00
CA VAL A 97 4.72 13.12 -8.19
C VAL A 97 4.60 11.84 -9.01
N TYR A 98 4.05 10.78 -8.41
CA TYR A 98 3.71 9.55 -9.11
C TYR A 98 2.43 8.95 -8.54
N GLN A 99 1.54 8.53 -9.44
CA GLN A 99 0.33 7.78 -9.13
C GLN A 99 0.34 6.51 -9.98
N GLY A 100 0.41 5.35 -9.32
CA GLY A 100 0.30 4.05 -9.96
C GLY A 100 -1.05 3.85 -10.65
N GLY A 101 -1.04 3.05 -11.72
CA GLY A 101 -2.26 2.63 -12.41
C GLY A 101 -3.22 1.92 -11.45
N ARG A 102 -4.49 1.77 -11.86
CA ARG A 102 -5.48 1.08 -11.03
C ARG A 102 -5.14 -0.41 -10.91
N GLY A 103 -5.23 -0.90 -9.68
CA GLY A 103 -5.14 -2.32 -9.40
C GLY A 103 -3.78 -2.95 -9.71
N PRO A 104 -3.72 -4.28 -9.70
CA PRO A 104 -2.49 -5.06 -9.74
C PRO A 104 -1.55 -4.71 -10.92
N GLU A 105 -2.07 -4.32 -12.07
CA GLU A 105 -1.28 -4.03 -13.28
C GLU A 105 -0.59 -2.66 -13.28
N GLY A 106 -1.05 -1.74 -12.43
CA GLY A 106 -0.49 -0.39 -12.27
C GLY A 106 0.74 -0.29 -11.39
N TYR A 107 1.12 -1.39 -10.73
CA TYR A 107 2.24 -1.49 -9.82
C TYR A 107 3.57 -1.62 -10.59
N ARG A 108 3.97 -0.57 -11.29
CA ARG A 108 5.26 -0.53 -12.00
C ARG A 108 6.23 0.36 -11.24
N VAL A 109 6.97 -0.25 -10.32
CA VAL A 109 8.06 0.49 -9.65
C VAL A 109 9.18 0.82 -10.63
N GLU A 110 9.33 -0.02 -11.66
CA GLU A 110 10.26 0.13 -12.78
C GLU A 110 9.94 1.32 -13.70
N SER A 111 8.71 1.85 -13.69
CA SER A 111 8.32 2.98 -14.55
C SER A 111 8.58 4.35 -13.91
N VAL A 112 9.12 4.41 -12.69
CA VAL A 112 9.54 5.69 -12.11
C VAL A 112 10.80 6.14 -12.85
N PRO A 113 10.77 7.26 -13.60
CA PRO A 113 11.92 7.70 -14.38
C PRO A 113 13.16 7.88 -13.50
N GLN A 114 14.32 7.43 -14.00
CA GLN A 114 15.61 7.51 -13.29
C GLN A 114 15.93 8.93 -12.78
N GLY A 115 15.39 9.97 -13.45
CA GLY A 115 15.59 11.38 -13.11
C GLY A 115 14.71 11.91 -11.97
N CYS A 116 13.70 11.16 -11.50
CA CYS A 116 12.96 11.54 -10.30
C CYS A 116 13.83 11.32 -9.06
N TRP A 117 14.55 10.21 -8.96
CA TRP A 117 15.31 9.80 -7.76
C TRP A 117 16.43 10.75 -7.27
N PRO A 118 17.25 11.42 -8.12
CA PRO A 118 18.44 12.15 -7.67
C PRO A 118 18.17 13.57 -7.13
N MET A 119 16.94 14.08 -7.18
CA MET A 119 16.60 15.46 -6.79
C MET A 119 15.92 15.59 -5.41
N LEU A 120 15.84 14.51 -4.63
CA LEU A 120 14.79 14.36 -3.60
C LEU A 120 15.36 14.28 -2.19
N THR A 121 15.33 15.40 -1.46
CA THR A 121 15.73 15.47 -0.05
C THR A 121 14.64 15.03 0.93
N ARG A 122 13.46 14.55 0.48
CA ARG A 122 12.41 13.92 1.29
C ARG A 122 11.30 13.30 0.43
N MET A 123 11.47 12.06 0.01
CA MET A 123 10.40 11.27 -0.60
C MET A 123 9.56 10.57 0.46
N HIS A 124 8.25 10.54 0.25
CA HIS A 124 7.36 9.63 0.98
C HIS A 124 6.69 8.70 -0.03
N SER A 125 6.97 7.40 0.07
CA SER A 125 6.31 6.38 -0.73
C SER A 125 5.12 5.82 0.06
N ILE A 126 3.91 5.95 -0.47
CA ILE A 126 2.69 5.42 0.14
C ILE A 126 2.18 4.27 -0.72
N VAL A 127 2.11 3.07 -0.16
CA VAL A 127 1.34 1.97 -0.73
C VAL A 127 0.03 1.90 0.01
N VAL A 128 -1.08 2.05 -0.70
CA VAL A 128 -2.42 1.84 -0.15
C VAL A 128 -2.88 0.47 -0.64
N LYS A 129 -3.16 -0.44 0.29
CA LYS A 129 -3.57 -1.82 0.03
C LYS A 129 -4.77 -2.17 0.87
#